data_AF-A0A1V5HIA4-F1
#
_entry.id   AF-A0A1V5HIA4-F1
#
_cell.length_a   1.000
_cell.length_b   1.000
_cell.length_c   1.000
_cell.angle_alpha   90.00
_cell.angle_beta   90.00
_cell.angle_gamma   90.00
#
_symmetry.space_group_name_H-M   'P 1'
#
loop_
_entity.id
_entity.type
_entity.pdbx_description
1 polymer ?
#
loop_
_entity_poly.entity_id
_entity_poly.type
_entity_poly.pdbx_seq_one_letter_code
_entity_poly.pdbx_strand_id
1 'polypeptide(L)'
;MADDLQREYRKVVGAALAAPWPSCTRHGDRPAEAACACCEKVYCWECLRHEAADDRLVCVPCREAAAEGECGRRWVRTLTRPYLWVVGLALAALVAYLAGVGNPDPDSLSRRDRNRPWPQRRTAVLWLRQAARARARVSRLQSQGRQAESRVWARLATTALGRTGEAWRGEPPEPQVRIAEAQALADAGDAAAAWNAIRALDGAIPSDDKRHLAFLLHRGRLAIAAGQTEAGVADWRRILERTAEPASLHPTQALDAMLDKLSLGAVEGGVTLLLEQVSETGLTEYDVRERTLDLIMEHGLNNRFADLLRTARAPDPETEAGGPLTIEFE
;
A
#
# COMPACT_ATOMS: atom_id res chain seq x y z
N MET A 1 63.82 76.36 -35.75
CA MET A 1 62.97 75.16 -35.78
C MET A 1 63.60 73.96 -35.07
N ALA A 2 64.85 73.57 -35.31
CA ALA A 2 65.48 72.44 -34.60
C ALA A 2 65.74 72.69 -33.09
N ASP A 3 66.07 73.94 -32.71
CA ASP A 3 66.35 74.30 -31.31
C ASP A 3 65.09 74.37 -30.43
N ASP A 4 63.92 74.66 -31.01
CA ASP A 4 62.65 74.68 -30.27
C ASP A 4 62.17 73.26 -29.94
N LEU A 5 62.31 72.32 -30.88
CA LEU A 5 62.00 70.91 -30.65
C LEU A 5 62.92 70.28 -29.59
N GLN A 6 64.22 70.61 -29.56
CA GLN A 6 65.11 70.14 -28.51
C GLN A 6 64.78 70.73 -27.13
N ARG A 7 64.32 71.98 -27.07
CA ARG A 7 63.92 72.63 -25.82
C ARG A 7 62.61 72.07 -25.28
N GLU A 8 61.66 71.78 -26.16
CA GLU A 8 60.38 71.17 -25.83
C GLU A 8 60.56 69.70 -25.43
N TYR A 9 61.43 68.95 -26.12
CA TYR A 9 61.82 67.59 -25.73
C TYR A 9 62.49 67.54 -24.35
N ARG A 10 63.41 68.45 -24.04
CA ARG A 10 64.01 68.54 -22.69
C ARG A 10 63.00 68.92 -21.60
N LYS A 11 62.00 69.76 -21.90
CA LYS A 11 60.92 70.07 -20.96
C LYS A 11 60.03 68.87 -20.70
N VAL A 12 59.63 68.13 -21.74
CA VAL A 12 58.77 66.94 -21.61
C VAL A 12 59.51 65.81 -20.88
N VAL A 13 60.77 65.54 -21.25
CA VAL A 13 61.59 64.52 -20.59
C VAL A 13 61.95 64.92 -19.15
N GLY A 14 62.26 66.20 -18.91
CA GLY A 14 62.50 66.72 -17.56
C GLY A 14 61.26 66.66 -16.66
N ALA A 15 60.07 66.91 -17.20
CA ALA A 15 58.81 66.79 -16.47
C ALA A 15 58.43 65.31 -16.21
N ALA A 16 58.69 64.42 -17.16
CA ALA A 16 58.45 62.98 -17.00
C ALA A 16 59.39 62.33 -15.97
N LEU A 17 60.64 62.79 -15.87
CA LEU A 17 61.61 62.32 -14.88
C LEU A 17 61.39 62.92 -13.47
N ALA A 18 60.61 64.01 -13.36
CA ALA A 18 60.27 64.65 -12.09
C ALA A 18 58.96 64.15 -11.47
N ALA A 19 58.19 63.30 -12.17
CA ALA A 19 56.98 62.71 -11.65
C ALA A 19 57.33 61.62 -10.59
N PRO A 20 56.70 61.63 -9.40
CA PRO A 20 56.91 60.57 -8.42
C PRO A 20 56.50 59.23 -9.03
N TRP A 21 57.38 58.23 -8.95
CA TRP A 21 57.10 56.89 -9.43
C TRP A 21 55.84 56.36 -8.72
N PRO A 22 54.90 55.73 -9.45
CA PRO A 22 53.68 55.24 -8.84
C PRO A 22 54.02 54.23 -7.75
N SER A 23 53.37 54.32 -6.59
CA SER A 23 53.55 53.38 -5.48
C SER A 23 52.70 52.12 -5.69
N CYS A 24 53.16 50.98 -5.18
CA CYS A 24 52.41 49.74 -5.21
C CYS A 24 51.06 49.92 -4.51
N THR A 25 49.97 49.49 -5.17
CA THR A 25 48.60 49.65 -4.65
C THR A 25 48.38 48.91 -3.32
N ARG A 26 49.20 47.90 -3.02
CA ARG A 26 49.15 47.16 -1.74
C ARG A 26 50.17 47.67 -0.71
N HIS A 27 51.35 48.08 -1.17
CA HIS A 27 52.44 48.57 -0.32
C HIS A 27 52.77 50.00 -0.75
N GLY A 28 52.11 50.99 -0.14
CA GLY A 28 52.19 52.40 -0.57
C GLY A 28 53.57 53.04 -0.38
N ASP A 29 54.47 52.36 0.32
CA ASP A 29 55.87 52.72 0.57
C ASP A 29 56.84 52.19 -0.49
N ARG A 30 56.39 51.31 -1.39
CA ARG A 30 57.24 50.68 -2.41
C ARG A 30 56.91 51.17 -3.81
N PRO A 31 57.91 51.34 -4.70
CA PRO A 31 57.63 51.65 -6.10
C PRO A 31 56.85 50.50 -6.75
N ALA A 32 55.89 50.84 -7.59
CA ALA A 32 55.21 49.89 -8.43
C ALA A 32 56.05 49.60 -9.68
N GLU A 33 56.08 48.34 -10.07
CA GLU A 33 56.98 47.85 -11.13
C GLU A 33 56.21 47.28 -12.32
N ALA A 34 55.02 46.73 -12.10
CA ALA A 34 54.16 46.22 -13.16
C ALA A 34 52.67 46.34 -12.82
N ALA A 35 51.82 46.32 -13.85
CA ALA A 35 50.37 46.33 -13.70
C ALA A 35 49.81 44.90 -13.71
N CYS A 36 48.75 44.66 -12.92
CA CYS A 36 47.98 43.43 -12.99
C CYS A 36 47.19 43.38 -14.30
N ALA A 37 47.31 42.29 -15.06
CA ALA A 37 46.59 42.12 -16.32
C ALA A 37 45.05 42.05 -16.18
N CYS A 38 44.53 41.80 -14.97
CA CYS A 38 43.09 41.66 -14.74
C CYS A 38 42.42 42.94 -14.23
N CYS A 39 43.07 43.68 -13.34
CA CYS A 39 42.49 44.87 -12.70
C CYS A 39 43.20 46.17 -13.06
N GLU A 40 44.25 46.09 -13.89
CA GLU A 40 45.05 47.21 -14.42
C GLU A 40 45.73 48.09 -13.37
N LYS A 41 45.59 47.77 -12.08
CA LYS A 41 46.27 48.43 -10.97
C LYS A 41 47.74 48.03 -10.91
N VAL A 42 48.57 48.94 -10.40
CA VAL A 42 50.04 48.80 -10.34
C VAL A 42 50.51 48.22 -9.00
N TYR A 43 51.45 47.29 -9.05
CA TYR A 43 51.93 46.52 -7.90
C TYR A 43 53.46 46.32 -7.94
N CYS A 44 54.06 45.97 -6.80
CA CYS A 44 55.45 45.49 -6.72
C CYS A 44 55.51 43.99 -7.06
N TRP A 45 56.69 43.48 -7.45
CA TRP A 45 56.86 42.06 -7.85
C TRP A 45 56.36 41.05 -6.82
N GLU A 46 56.54 41.33 -5.53
CA GLU A 46 56.05 40.45 -4.45
C GLU A 46 54.53 40.29 -4.43
N CYS A 47 53.78 41.27 -4.95
CA CYS A 47 52.32 41.25 -4.98
C CYS A 47 51.75 40.67 -6.28
N LEU A 48 52.59 40.47 -7.29
CA LEU A 48 52.24 39.84 -8.55
C LEU A 48 52.65 38.37 -8.53
N ARG A 49 51.88 37.54 -9.23
CA ARG A 49 52.23 36.16 -9.53
C ARG A 49 52.09 35.97 -11.03
N HIS A 50 53.03 35.23 -11.58
CA HIS A 50 52.97 34.80 -12.96
C HIS A 50 52.02 33.60 -13.06
N GLU A 51 50.99 33.73 -13.89
CA GLU A 51 50.13 32.61 -14.26
C GLU A 51 50.66 31.95 -15.53
N ALA A 52 51.25 30.76 -15.37
CA ALA A 52 51.88 30.03 -16.46
C ALA A 52 50.93 29.62 -17.59
N ALA A 53 49.62 29.56 -17.34
CA ALA A 53 48.62 29.13 -18.34
C ALA A 53 48.41 30.17 -19.46
N ASP A 54 48.44 31.46 -19.11
CA ASP A 54 48.12 32.58 -20.01
C ASP A 54 49.25 33.62 -20.12
N ASP A 55 50.46 33.27 -19.62
CA ASP A 55 51.67 34.10 -19.59
C ASP A 55 51.42 35.55 -19.10
N ARG A 56 50.63 35.69 -18.04
CA ARG A 56 50.19 36.99 -17.51
C ARG A 56 50.58 37.19 -16.05
N LEU A 57 50.85 38.45 -15.69
CA LEU A 57 51.07 38.85 -14.30
C LEU A 57 49.74 39.27 -13.67
N VAL A 58 49.32 38.53 -12.66
CA VAL A 58 48.05 38.75 -11.94
C VAL A 58 48.32 39.01 -10.48
N CYS A 59 47.58 39.95 -9.87
CA CYS A 59 47.69 40.22 -8.44
C CYS A 59 47.01 39.10 -7.62
N VAL A 60 47.53 38.86 -6.42
CA VAL A 60 47.00 37.81 -5.51
C VAL A 60 45.47 37.89 -5.31
N PRO A 61 44.84 39.07 -5.11
CA PRO A 61 43.38 39.17 -4.96
C PRO A 61 42.58 38.72 -6.20
N CYS A 62 43.04 39.05 -7.40
CA CYS A 62 42.37 38.62 -8.64
C CYS A 62 42.47 37.10 -8.82
N ARG A 63 43.57 36.49 -8.39
CA ARG A 63 43.76 35.04 -8.42
C ARG A 63 42.86 34.31 -7.43
N GLU A 64 42.72 34.85 -6.22
CA GLU A 64 41.82 34.30 -5.19
C GLU A 64 40.36 34.37 -5.65
N ALA A 65 39.93 35.50 -6.23
CA ALA A 65 38.59 35.65 -6.80
C ALA A 65 38.30 34.68 -7.96
N ALA A 66 39.29 34.40 -8.81
CA ALA A 66 39.15 33.42 -9.89
C ALA A 66 39.01 31.98 -9.36
N ALA A 67 39.78 31.62 -8.32
CA ALA A 67 39.73 30.30 -7.70
C ALA A 67 38.38 29.99 -7.03
N GLU A 68 37.74 30.98 -6.41
CA GLU A 68 36.42 30.83 -5.79
C GLU A 68 35.32 30.54 -6.84
N GLY A 69 35.38 31.18 -8.01
CA GLY A 69 34.42 31.00 -9.10
C GLY A 69 34.47 29.63 -9.78
N GLU A 70 35.65 29.01 -9.88
CA GLU A 70 35.82 27.70 -10.52
C GLU A 70 35.39 26.54 -9.62
N CYS A 71 35.60 26.67 -8.31
CA CYS A 71 35.22 25.65 -7.34
C CYS A 71 33.69 25.44 -7.31
N GLY A 72 32.92 26.54 -7.34
CA GLY A 72 31.45 26.50 -7.40
C GLY A 72 30.90 25.88 -8.70
N ARG A 73 31.47 26.23 -9.86
CA ARG A 73 31.04 25.65 -11.15
C ARG A 73 31.36 24.16 -11.27
N ARG A 74 32.50 23.72 -10.72
CA ARG A 74 32.89 22.30 -10.71
C ARG A 74 32.01 21.47 -9.78
N TRP A 75 31.59 22.03 -8.64
CA TRP A 75 30.69 21.36 -7.70
C TRP A 75 29.29 21.11 -8.31
N VAL A 76 28.70 22.13 -8.95
CA VAL A 76 27.38 22.02 -9.60
C VAL A 76 27.39 21.02 -10.77
N ARG A 77 28.47 20.96 -11.56
CA ARG A 77 28.60 20.02 -12.69
C ARG A 77 28.75 18.56 -12.23
N THR A 78 29.37 18.33 -11.09
CA THR A 78 29.60 16.97 -10.56
C THR A 78 28.33 16.37 -9.95
N LEU A 79 27.48 17.19 -9.31
CA LEU A 79 26.21 16.74 -8.73
C LEU A 79 25.06 16.57 -9.74
N THR A 80 25.04 17.37 -10.81
CA THR A 80 23.93 17.35 -11.78
C THR A 80 23.93 16.14 -12.72
N ARG A 81 25.10 15.59 -13.06
CA ARG A 81 25.21 14.44 -13.99
C ARG A 81 24.54 13.15 -13.50
N PRO A 82 24.80 12.63 -12.28
CA PRO A 82 24.15 11.41 -11.82
C PRO A 82 22.66 11.61 -11.55
N TYR A 83 22.25 12.79 -11.07
CA TYR A 83 20.85 13.11 -10.79
C TYR A 83 20.00 13.10 -12.07
N LEU A 84 20.50 13.66 -13.17
CA LEU A 84 19.80 13.66 -14.45
C LEU A 84 19.58 12.23 -15.00
N TRP A 85 20.52 11.32 -14.78
CA TRP A 85 20.35 9.91 -15.16
C TRP A 85 19.27 9.21 -14.33
N VAL A 86 19.25 9.42 -13.01
CA VAL A 86 18.22 8.84 -12.13
C VAL A 86 16.84 9.39 -12.48
N VAL A 87 16.71 10.71 -12.70
CA VAL A 87 15.46 11.33 -13.13
C VAL A 87 15.04 10.83 -14.51
N GLY A 88 15.99 10.70 -15.45
CA GLY A 88 15.73 10.13 -16.78
C GLY A 88 15.22 8.69 -16.72
N LEU A 89 15.82 7.84 -15.88
CA LEU A 89 15.36 6.46 -15.66
C LEU A 89 14.00 6.40 -14.96
N ALA A 90 13.76 7.26 -13.97
CA ALA A 90 12.47 7.34 -13.29
C ALA A 90 11.35 7.79 -14.26
N LEU A 91 11.62 8.78 -15.11
CA LEU A 91 10.71 9.23 -16.14
C LEU A 91 10.47 8.15 -17.21
N ALA A 92 11.52 7.44 -17.65
CA ALA A 92 11.39 6.33 -18.59
C ALA A 92 10.54 5.19 -17.98
N ALA A 93 10.75 4.85 -16.72
CA ALA A 93 9.95 3.86 -16.01
C ALA A 93 8.49 4.31 -15.85
N LEU A 94 8.26 5.59 -15.53
CA LEU A 94 6.91 6.16 -15.45
C LEU A 94 6.20 6.13 -16.81
N VAL A 95 6.89 6.52 -17.89
CA VAL A 95 6.34 6.48 -19.26
C VAL A 95 6.06 5.04 -19.67
N ALA A 96 6.96 4.09 -19.38
CA ALA A 96 6.73 2.68 -19.64
C ALA A 96 5.50 2.14 -18.87
N TYR A 97 5.37 2.51 -17.60
CA TYR A 97 4.20 2.16 -16.78
C TYR A 97 2.90 2.74 -17.34
N LEU A 98 2.87 4.03 -17.68
CA LEU A 98 1.71 4.71 -18.27
C LEU A 98 1.35 4.15 -19.66
N ALA A 99 2.35 3.74 -20.44
CA ALA A 99 2.16 3.07 -21.73
C ALA A 99 1.73 1.59 -21.59
N GLY A 100 1.54 1.08 -20.37
CA GLY A 100 1.11 -0.29 -20.11
C GLY A 100 2.19 -1.34 -20.34
N VAL A 101 3.46 -0.94 -20.49
CA VAL A 101 4.59 -1.88 -20.61
C VAL A 101 4.73 -2.64 -19.30
N GLY A 102 4.40 -3.93 -19.34
CA GLY A 102 4.41 -4.81 -18.15
C GLY A 102 3.09 -4.89 -17.38
N ASN A 103 2.03 -4.18 -17.80
CA ASN A 103 0.68 -4.35 -17.26
C ASN A 103 -0.20 -5.10 -18.28
N PRO A 104 -0.12 -6.44 -18.33
CA PRO A 104 -0.91 -7.21 -19.28
C PRO A 104 -2.40 -6.98 -19.04
N ASP A 105 -3.10 -6.61 -20.10
CA ASP A 105 -4.54 -6.42 -20.10
C ASP A 105 -5.27 -7.66 -19.52
N PRO A 106 -6.31 -7.50 -18.69
CA PRO A 106 -7.02 -8.63 -18.08
C PRO A 106 -7.48 -9.69 -19.08
N ASP A 107 -7.89 -9.32 -20.31
CA ASP A 107 -8.32 -10.29 -21.32
C ASP A 107 -7.12 -11.09 -21.85
N SER A 108 -5.96 -10.43 -21.99
CA SER A 108 -4.72 -11.09 -22.37
C SER A 108 -4.25 -12.11 -21.33
N LEU A 109 -4.40 -11.79 -20.04
CA LEU A 109 -4.12 -12.70 -18.94
C LEU A 109 -5.13 -13.85 -18.90
N SER A 110 -6.43 -13.54 -19.07
CA SER A 110 -7.50 -14.55 -19.06
C SER A 110 -7.29 -15.59 -20.17
N ARG A 111 -6.90 -15.15 -21.37
CA ARG A 111 -6.52 -16.06 -22.47
C ARG A 111 -5.37 -17.00 -22.10
N ARG A 112 -4.36 -16.51 -21.36
CA ARG A 112 -3.23 -17.32 -20.89
C ARG A 112 -3.59 -18.26 -19.74
N ASP A 113 -4.62 -17.93 -18.98
CA ASP A 113 -5.07 -18.68 -17.82
C ASP A 113 -6.02 -19.84 -18.17
N ARG A 114 -6.64 -19.86 -19.37
CA ARG A 114 -7.69 -20.85 -19.74
C ARG A 114 -7.33 -22.31 -19.47
N ASN A 115 -6.08 -22.69 -19.71
CA ASN A 115 -5.62 -24.07 -19.58
C ASN A 115 -4.89 -24.34 -18.26
N ARG A 116 -4.91 -23.39 -17.32
CA ARG A 116 -4.24 -23.51 -16.03
C ARG A 116 -5.22 -24.04 -14.98
N PRO A 117 -4.74 -24.85 -14.02
CA PRO A 117 -5.57 -25.24 -12.90
C PRO A 117 -6.00 -23.98 -12.15
N TRP A 118 -7.18 -24.04 -11.51
CA TRP A 118 -7.83 -22.87 -10.93
C TRP A 118 -6.92 -22.00 -10.02
N PRO A 119 -6.04 -22.51 -9.13
CA PRO A 119 -5.27 -21.65 -8.24
C PRO A 119 -4.16 -20.89 -8.98
N GLN A 120 -3.80 -21.33 -10.19
CA GLN A 120 -2.77 -20.70 -11.03
C GLN A 120 -3.33 -19.71 -12.05
N ARG A 121 -4.66 -19.55 -12.12
CA ARG A 121 -5.32 -18.56 -12.98
C ARG A 121 -5.13 -17.16 -12.39
N ARG A 122 -4.14 -16.43 -12.90
CA ARG A 122 -3.67 -15.16 -12.33
C ARG A 122 -4.74 -14.08 -12.32
N THR A 123 -5.55 -14.01 -13.38
CA THR A 123 -6.69 -13.09 -13.49
C THR A 123 -7.64 -13.20 -12.31
N ALA A 124 -8.12 -14.41 -12.02
CA ALA A 124 -9.04 -14.68 -10.93
C ALA A 124 -8.42 -14.27 -9.58
N VAL A 125 -7.16 -14.62 -9.34
CA VAL A 125 -6.45 -14.26 -8.10
C VAL A 125 -6.28 -12.74 -7.96
N LEU A 126 -6.02 -12.02 -9.05
CA LEU A 126 -5.92 -10.55 -9.03
C LEU A 126 -7.27 -9.90 -8.69
N TRP A 127 -8.36 -10.37 -9.29
CA TRP A 127 -9.72 -9.90 -8.96
C TRP A 127 -10.09 -10.22 -7.51
N LEU A 128 -9.79 -11.43 -7.03
CA LEU A 128 -10.01 -11.81 -5.63
C LEU A 128 -9.25 -10.90 -4.66
N ARG A 129 -7.98 -10.59 -4.94
CA ARG A 129 -7.19 -9.65 -4.12
C ARG A 129 -7.74 -8.22 -4.16
N GLN A 130 -8.30 -7.79 -5.28
CA GLN A 130 -8.99 -6.50 -5.37
C GLN A 130 -10.26 -6.50 -4.52
N ALA A 131 -11.07 -7.56 -4.59
CA ALA A 131 -12.24 -7.74 -3.74
C ALA A 131 -11.88 -7.74 -2.25
N ALA A 132 -10.83 -8.46 -1.85
CA ALA A 132 -10.35 -8.49 -0.46
C ALA A 132 -9.99 -7.08 0.05
N ARG A 133 -9.24 -6.31 -0.74
CA ARG A 133 -8.89 -4.92 -0.39
C ARG A 133 -10.13 -4.03 -0.29
N ALA A 134 -11.07 -4.18 -1.23
CA ALA A 134 -12.31 -3.43 -1.22
C ALA A 134 -13.16 -3.75 0.02
N ARG A 135 -13.30 -5.03 0.39
CA ARG A 135 -14.03 -5.45 1.61
C ARG A 135 -13.37 -5.00 2.90
N ALA A 136 -12.03 -5.07 2.99
CA ALA A 136 -11.31 -4.51 4.13
C ALA A 136 -11.56 -3.00 4.28
N ARG A 137 -11.70 -2.29 3.15
CA ARG A 137 -12.06 -0.87 3.14
C ARG A 137 -13.51 -0.63 3.56
N VAL A 138 -14.45 -1.46 3.12
CA VAL A 138 -15.88 -1.45 3.53
C VAL A 138 -15.98 -1.56 5.05
N SER A 139 -15.37 -2.58 5.65
CA SER A 139 -15.40 -2.80 7.10
C SER A 139 -14.88 -1.58 7.88
N ARG A 140 -13.75 -0.99 7.44
CA ARG A 140 -13.19 0.22 8.04
C ARG A 140 -14.10 1.45 7.90
N LEU A 141 -14.79 1.60 6.77
CA LEU A 141 -15.69 2.73 6.54
C LEU A 141 -17.00 2.58 7.33
N GLN A 142 -17.52 1.36 7.46
CA GLN A 142 -18.68 1.06 8.29
C GLN A 142 -18.41 1.36 9.76
N SER A 143 -17.25 0.98 10.30
CA SER A 143 -16.87 1.30 11.70
C SER A 143 -16.70 2.80 11.95
N GLN A 144 -16.43 3.59 10.91
CA GLN A 144 -16.38 5.05 10.96
C GLN A 144 -17.74 5.73 10.71
N GLY A 145 -18.82 4.97 10.51
CA GLY A 145 -20.14 5.49 10.16
C GLY A 145 -20.28 6.05 8.75
N ARG A 146 -19.28 5.87 7.87
CA ARG A 146 -19.23 6.41 6.51
C ARG A 146 -19.96 5.51 5.51
N GLN A 147 -21.26 5.35 5.70
CA GLN A 147 -22.08 4.38 4.96
C GLN A 147 -22.13 4.62 3.45
N ALA A 148 -22.23 5.87 3.00
CA ALA A 148 -22.32 6.20 1.58
C ALA A 148 -21.08 5.77 0.79
N GLU A 149 -19.88 6.07 1.32
CA GLU A 149 -18.62 5.65 0.71
C GLU A 149 -18.41 4.14 0.80
N SER A 150 -18.82 3.54 1.92
CA SER A 150 -18.76 2.08 2.10
C SER A 150 -19.49 1.36 0.96
N ARG A 151 -20.70 1.81 0.59
CA ARG A 151 -21.47 1.22 -0.51
C ARG A 151 -20.76 1.28 -1.86
N VAL A 152 -19.99 2.33 -2.14
CA VAL A 152 -19.21 2.45 -3.39
C VAL A 152 -18.11 1.37 -3.43
N TRP A 153 -17.40 1.17 -2.32
CA TRP A 153 -16.39 0.13 -2.21
C TRP A 153 -17.00 -1.28 -2.22
N ALA A 154 -18.19 -1.46 -1.66
CA ALA A 154 -18.92 -2.71 -1.72
C ALA A 154 -19.30 -3.09 -3.16
N ARG A 155 -19.77 -2.14 -3.98
CA ARG A 155 -20.03 -2.37 -5.42
C ARG A 155 -18.77 -2.80 -6.18
N LEU A 156 -17.63 -2.18 -5.87
CA LEU A 156 -16.34 -2.58 -6.44
C LEU A 156 -15.98 -4.03 -6.06
N ALA A 157 -16.24 -4.41 -4.79
CA ALA A 157 -16.03 -5.78 -4.34
C ALA A 157 -16.95 -6.75 -5.08
N THR A 158 -18.24 -6.43 -5.23
CA THR A 158 -19.19 -7.23 -6.02
C THR A 158 -18.70 -7.45 -7.44
N THR A 159 -18.30 -6.39 -8.17
CA THR A 159 -17.81 -6.53 -9.55
C THR A 159 -16.56 -7.41 -9.62
N ALA A 160 -15.62 -7.26 -8.69
CA ALA A 160 -14.41 -8.05 -8.66
C ALA A 160 -14.69 -9.52 -8.30
N LEU A 161 -15.62 -9.79 -7.39
CA LEU A 161 -16.05 -11.15 -7.03
C LEU A 161 -16.80 -11.83 -8.18
N GLY A 162 -17.68 -11.11 -8.87
CA GLY A 162 -18.36 -11.62 -10.07
C GLY A 162 -17.37 -12.05 -11.16
N ARG A 163 -16.35 -11.23 -11.44
CA ARG A 163 -15.26 -11.58 -12.37
C ARG A 163 -14.44 -12.78 -11.91
N THR A 164 -14.22 -12.91 -10.60
CA THR A 164 -13.52 -14.06 -10.01
C THR A 164 -14.36 -15.33 -10.18
N GLY A 165 -15.67 -15.26 -9.90
CA GLY A 165 -16.61 -16.38 -10.04
C GLY A 165 -16.77 -16.83 -11.48
N GLU A 166 -16.76 -15.89 -12.44
CA GLU A 166 -16.72 -16.22 -13.87
C GLU A 166 -15.45 -16.96 -14.27
N ALA A 167 -14.29 -16.50 -13.78
CA ALA A 167 -13.00 -17.12 -14.10
C ALA A 167 -12.81 -18.50 -13.47
N TRP A 168 -13.51 -18.79 -12.37
CA TRP A 168 -13.52 -20.08 -11.68
C TRP A 168 -14.83 -20.84 -11.82
N ARG A 169 -15.63 -20.54 -12.84
CA ARG A 169 -16.90 -21.25 -13.07
C ARG A 169 -16.68 -22.76 -13.20
N GLY A 170 -17.45 -23.54 -12.44
CA GLY A 170 -17.38 -25.00 -12.37
C GLY A 170 -16.22 -25.53 -11.53
N GLU A 171 -15.40 -24.66 -10.94
CA GLU A 171 -14.27 -25.07 -10.11
C GLU A 171 -14.68 -25.19 -8.62
N PRO A 172 -13.96 -26.00 -7.82
CA PRO A 172 -14.26 -26.18 -6.39
C PRO A 172 -14.42 -24.91 -5.53
N PRO A 173 -13.69 -23.79 -5.76
CA PRO A 173 -13.86 -22.57 -4.98
C PRO A 173 -15.03 -21.68 -5.43
N GLU A 174 -15.70 -21.96 -6.56
CA GLU A 174 -16.76 -21.07 -7.07
C GLU A 174 -17.84 -20.76 -6.02
N PRO A 175 -18.41 -21.73 -5.29
CA PRO A 175 -19.46 -21.44 -4.32
C PRO A 175 -19.04 -20.45 -3.23
N GLN A 176 -17.77 -20.50 -2.77
CA GLN A 176 -17.25 -19.57 -1.78
C GLN A 176 -17.15 -18.15 -2.33
N VAL A 177 -16.72 -18.00 -3.60
CA VAL A 177 -16.69 -16.70 -4.27
C VAL A 177 -18.11 -16.13 -4.40
N ARG A 178 -19.10 -16.97 -4.71
CA ARG A 178 -20.50 -16.55 -4.83
C ARG A 178 -21.12 -16.16 -3.49
N ILE A 179 -20.77 -16.84 -2.39
CA ILE A 179 -21.13 -16.40 -1.03
C ILE A 179 -20.58 -15.01 -0.76
N ALA A 180 -19.29 -14.78 -1.04
CA ALA A 180 -18.67 -13.47 -0.84
C ALA A 180 -19.31 -12.39 -1.71
N GLU A 181 -19.69 -12.71 -2.95
CA GLU A 181 -20.37 -11.81 -3.87
C GLU A 181 -21.73 -11.37 -3.32
N ALA A 182 -22.51 -12.33 -2.80
CA ALA A 182 -23.80 -12.06 -2.18
C ALA A 182 -23.69 -11.16 -0.94
N GLN A 183 -22.68 -11.40 -0.08
CA GLN A 183 -22.39 -10.51 1.05
C GLN A 183 -22.05 -9.09 0.59
N ALA A 184 -21.21 -8.95 -0.44
CA ALA A 184 -20.83 -7.65 -0.98
C ALA A 184 -22.02 -6.89 -1.62
N LEU A 185 -22.97 -7.60 -2.24
CA LEU A 185 -24.23 -7.02 -2.71
C LEU A 185 -25.05 -6.42 -1.56
N ALA A 186 -25.11 -7.11 -0.42
CA ALA A 186 -25.80 -6.60 0.76
C ALA A 186 -25.09 -5.37 1.34
N ASP A 187 -23.76 -5.38 1.43
CA ASP A 187 -22.97 -4.22 1.85
C ASP A 187 -23.14 -3.02 0.91
N ALA A 188 -23.40 -3.27 -0.38
CA ALA A 188 -23.71 -2.24 -1.37
C ALA A 188 -25.14 -1.66 -1.22
N GLY A 189 -25.97 -2.27 -0.37
CA GLY A 189 -27.35 -1.88 -0.08
C GLY A 189 -28.40 -2.58 -0.94
N ASP A 190 -28.04 -3.62 -1.69
CA ASP A 190 -28.98 -4.38 -2.53
C ASP A 190 -29.32 -5.74 -1.88
N ALA A 191 -30.18 -5.68 -0.85
CA ALA A 191 -30.57 -6.87 -0.09
C ALA A 191 -31.33 -7.90 -0.95
N ALA A 192 -32.14 -7.46 -1.90
CA ALA A 192 -32.89 -8.35 -2.78
C ALA A 192 -31.97 -9.10 -3.75
N ALA A 193 -31.01 -8.43 -4.38
CA ALA A 193 -30.01 -9.10 -5.21
C ALA A 193 -29.12 -10.03 -4.40
N ALA A 194 -28.69 -9.61 -3.20
CA ALA A 194 -27.91 -10.44 -2.29
C ALA A 194 -28.63 -11.74 -1.92
N TRP A 195 -29.92 -11.65 -1.56
CA TRP A 195 -30.75 -12.81 -1.26
C TRP A 195 -30.90 -13.75 -2.45
N ASN A 196 -31.18 -13.22 -3.64
CA ASN A 196 -31.30 -14.02 -4.86
C ASN A 196 -29.98 -14.73 -5.21
N ALA A 197 -28.85 -14.03 -5.05
CA ALA A 197 -27.53 -14.58 -5.34
C ALA A 197 -27.16 -15.73 -4.39
N ILE A 198 -27.39 -15.58 -3.08
CA ILE A 198 -27.04 -16.64 -2.13
C ILE A 198 -27.96 -17.86 -2.23
N ARG A 199 -29.26 -17.65 -2.46
CA ARG A 199 -30.22 -18.74 -2.65
C ARG A 199 -29.95 -19.55 -3.93
N ALA A 200 -29.36 -18.93 -4.95
CA ALA A 200 -28.97 -19.64 -6.17
C ALA A 200 -27.89 -20.72 -5.91
N LEU A 201 -27.25 -20.72 -4.74
CA LEU A 201 -26.28 -21.72 -4.32
C LEU A 201 -26.91 -22.90 -3.56
N ASP A 202 -28.24 -22.94 -3.43
CA ASP A 202 -28.95 -24.04 -2.79
C ASP A 202 -28.62 -25.37 -3.48
N GLY A 203 -28.06 -26.32 -2.70
CA GLY A 203 -27.61 -27.61 -3.21
C GLY A 203 -26.22 -27.62 -3.84
N ALA A 204 -25.57 -26.47 -4.02
CA ALA A 204 -24.20 -26.39 -4.54
C ALA A 204 -23.13 -26.73 -3.47
N ILE A 205 -23.47 -26.57 -2.19
CA ILE A 205 -22.61 -26.90 -1.05
C ILE A 205 -23.25 -28.05 -0.27
N PRO A 206 -22.69 -29.27 -0.34
CA PRO A 206 -23.19 -30.43 0.39
C PRO A 206 -23.31 -30.18 1.90
N SER A 207 -24.25 -30.84 2.57
CA SER A 207 -24.49 -30.64 4.01
C SER A 207 -23.33 -31.11 4.89
N ASP A 208 -22.56 -32.09 4.43
CA ASP A 208 -21.37 -32.64 5.09
C ASP A 208 -20.12 -31.78 4.90
N ASP A 209 -20.14 -30.81 3.97
CA ASP A 209 -19.04 -29.88 3.76
C ASP A 209 -18.86 -28.94 4.97
N LYS A 210 -17.62 -28.77 5.44
CA LYS A 210 -17.27 -27.83 6.53
C LYS A 210 -17.74 -26.40 6.28
N ARG A 211 -17.89 -26.01 5.02
CA ARG A 211 -18.32 -24.66 4.58
C ARG A 211 -19.84 -24.47 4.67
N HIS A 212 -20.61 -25.54 4.83
CA HIS A 212 -22.07 -25.50 4.80
C HIS A 212 -22.66 -24.66 5.94
N LEU A 213 -22.07 -24.72 7.13
CA LEU A 213 -22.52 -23.93 8.27
C LEU A 213 -22.34 -22.42 8.03
N ALA A 214 -21.19 -22.01 7.49
CA ALA A 214 -20.95 -20.62 7.11
C ALA A 214 -21.92 -20.17 5.99
N PHE A 215 -22.20 -21.05 5.02
CA PHE A 215 -23.23 -20.77 4.01
C PHE A 215 -24.59 -20.49 4.63
N LEU A 216 -25.07 -21.34 5.56
CA LEU A 216 -26.35 -21.15 6.25
C LEU A 216 -26.36 -19.85 7.08
N LEU A 217 -25.25 -19.53 7.76
CA LEU A 217 -25.11 -18.30 8.55
C LEU A 217 -25.37 -17.07 7.67
N HIS A 218 -24.67 -17.00 6.55
CA HIS A 218 -24.78 -15.87 5.62
C HIS A 218 -26.12 -15.87 4.88
N ARG A 219 -26.64 -17.05 4.49
CA ARG A 219 -27.96 -17.16 3.85
C ARG A 219 -29.04 -16.63 4.77
N GLY A 220 -29.02 -16.99 6.06
CA GLY A 220 -29.98 -16.50 7.03
C GLY A 220 -29.90 -14.99 7.27
N ARG A 221 -28.67 -14.45 7.39
CA ARG A 221 -28.45 -13.00 7.50
C ARG A 221 -29.00 -12.23 6.30
N LEU A 222 -28.72 -12.72 5.09
CA LEU A 222 -29.18 -12.09 3.85
C LEU A 222 -30.71 -12.23 3.66
N ALA A 223 -31.29 -13.36 4.07
CA ALA A 223 -32.74 -13.57 4.06
C ALA A 223 -33.45 -12.51 4.91
N ILE A 224 -32.98 -12.31 6.15
CA ILE A 224 -33.57 -11.33 7.08
C ILE A 224 -33.41 -9.90 6.53
N ALA A 225 -32.24 -9.55 6.00
CA ALA A 225 -32.01 -8.25 5.37
C ALA A 225 -32.96 -7.99 4.18
N ALA A 226 -33.37 -9.03 3.46
CA ALA A 226 -34.33 -8.96 2.35
C ALA A 226 -35.80 -9.10 2.78
N GLY A 227 -36.09 -9.12 4.10
CA GLY A 227 -37.45 -9.27 4.64
C GLY A 227 -37.99 -10.71 4.63
N GLN A 228 -37.17 -11.70 4.29
CA GLN A 228 -37.51 -13.13 4.30
C GLN A 228 -37.22 -13.75 5.67
N THR A 229 -37.81 -13.21 6.73
CA THR A 229 -37.50 -13.56 8.11
C THR A 229 -37.67 -15.04 8.42
N GLU A 230 -38.74 -15.69 7.92
CA GLU A 230 -38.97 -17.12 8.17
C GLU A 230 -37.87 -18.01 7.57
N ALA A 231 -37.40 -17.68 6.37
CA ALA A 231 -36.30 -18.40 5.74
C ALA A 231 -35.00 -18.25 6.54
N GLY A 232 -34.69 -17.04 7.01
CA GLY A 232 -33.48 -16.82 7.80
C GLY A 232 -33.54 -17.47 9.18
N VAL A 233 -34.70 -17.47 9.82
CA VAL A 233 -34.93 -18.17 11.08
C VAL A 233 -34.75 -19.68 10.91
N ALA A 234 -35.26 -20.26 9.82
CA ALA A 234 -35.10 -21.69 9.54
C ALA A 234 -33.63 -22.08 9.36
N ASP A 235 -32.81 -21.24 8.72
CA ASP A 235 -31.39 -21.50 8.54
C ASP A 235 -30.60 -21.44 9.84
N TRP A 236 -30.82 -20.39 10.64
CA TRP A 236 -30.16 -20.25 11.94
C TRP A 236 -30.60 -21.32 12.93
N ARG A 237 -31.85 -21.80 12.84
CA ARG A 237 -32.32 -22.94 13.62
C ARG A 237 -31.51 -24.21 13.31
N ARG A 238 -31.30 -24.52 12.02
CA ARG A 238 -30.48 -25.67 11.60
C ARG A 238 -29.05 -25.59 12.08
N ILE A 239 -28.46 -24.39 12.13
CA ILE A 239 -27.13 -24.17 12.69
C ILE A 239 -27.14 -24.57 14.16
N LEU A 240 -28.03 -23.98 14.97
CA LEU A 240 -28.08 -24.23 16.41
C LEU A 240 -28.37 -25.70 16.74
N GLU A 241 -29.25 -26.36 15.98
CA GLU A 241 -29.53 -27.79 16.12
C GLU A 241 -28.30 -28.65 15.85
N ARG A 242 -27.52 -28.32 14.81
CA ARG A 242 -26.30 -29.06 14.45
C ARG A 242 -25.14 -28.80 15.39
N THR A 243 -25.07 -27.61 15.98
CA THR A 243 -24.00 -27.20 16.92
C THR A 243 -24.44 -27.32 18.40
N ALA A 244 -25.52 -28.04 18.68
CA ALA A 244 -26.12 -28.14 20.01
C ALA A 244 -25.24 -28.91 21.00
N GLU A 245 -24.46 -29.88 20.52
CA GLU A 245 -23.44 -30.54 21.34
C GLU A 245 -22.18 -29.64 21.39
N PRO A 246 -21.60 -29.39 22.58
CA PRO A 246 -20.35 -28.66 22.67
C PRO A 246 -19.27 -29.50 21.98
N ALA A 247 -18.93 -29.13 20.74
CA ALA A 247 -17.71 -29.60 20.10
C ALA A 247 -16.59 -29.31 21.11
N SER A 248 -16.01 -30.37 21.67
CA SER A 248 -14.87 -30.24 22.56
C SER A 248 -13.85 -29.36 21.85
N LEU A 249 -13.49 -28.24 22.49
CA LEU A 249 -12.39 -27.38 22.09
C LEU A 249 -11.13 -28.23 22.02
N HIS A 250 -10.89 -28.87 20.88
CA HIS A 250 -9.69 -29.64 20.64
C HIS A 250 -8.66 -28.72 19.98
N PRO A 251 -7.67 -28.20 20.74
CA PRO A 251 -6.57 -27.40 20.18
C PRO A 251 -5.77 -28.13 19.08
N THR A 252 -5.95 -29.45 18.91
CA THR A 252 -5.43 -30.23 17.77
C THR A 252 -6.04 -29.82 16.42
N GLN A 253 -7.30 -29.37 16.36
CA GLN A 253 -7.95 -29.00 15.11
C GLN A 253 -7.35 -27.76 14.43
N ALA A 254 -6.82 -26.81 15.21
CA ALA A 254 -6.17 -25.62 14.67
C ALA A 254 -4.83 -25.96 14.00
N LEU A 255 -4.06 -26.88 14.60
CA LEU A 255 -2.80 -27.37 14.04
C LEU A 255 -3.06 -28.24 12.80
N ASP A 256 -4.02 -29.15 12.86
CA ASP A 256 -4.40 -30.00 11.71
C ASP A 256 -4.94 -29.15 10.55
N ALA A 257 -5.75 -28.12 10.82
CA ALA A 257 -6.21 -27.17 9.80
C ALA A 257 -5.08 -26.31 9.22
N MET A 258 -4.00 -26.04 9.98
CA MET A 258 -2.80 -25.39 9.44
C MET A 258 -1.94 -26.37 8.63
N LEU A 259 -1.81 -27.63 9.06
CA LEU A 259 -1.06 -28.68 8.38
C LEU A 259 -1.71 -29.10 7.05
N ASP A 260 -3.04 -29.20 6.99
CA ASP A 260 -3.80 -29.42 5.76
C ASP A 260 -3.60 -28.29 4.74
N LYS A 261 -3.32 -27.06 5.21
CA LYS A 261 -3.04 -25.92 4.33
C LYS A 261 -1.60 -25.90 3.85
N LEU A 262 -0.68 -26.51 4.59
CA LEU A 262 0.71 -26.72 4.20
C LEU A 262 0.88 -27.91 3.24
N SER A 263 -0.06 -28.86 3.23
CA SER A 263 -0.09 -29.97 2.28
C SER A 263 -0.60 -29.56 0.89
N LEU A 264 -1.41 -28.50 0.81
CA LEU A 264 -1.68 -27.78 -0.43
C LEU A 264 -0.42 -27.06 -0.89
N GLY A 265 -0.05 -27.16 -2.17
CA GLY A 265 1.09 -26.41 -2.72
C GLY A 265 0.96 -24.91 -2.39
N ALA A 266 2.07 -24.22 -2.13
CA ALA A 266 2.09 -22.86 -1.55
C ALA A 266 1.19 -21.83 -2.24
N VAL A 267 0.98 -21.97 -3.56
CA VAL A 267 0.07 -21.13 -4.35
C VAL A 267 -1.39 -21.39 -4.02
N GLU A 268 -1.79 -22.66 -3.95
CA GLU A 268 -3.18 -23.06 -3.67
C GLU A 268 -3.56 -22.78 -2.23
N GLY A 269 -2.72 -23.14 -1.25
CA GLY A 269 -2.97 -22.83 0.16
C GLY A 269 -3.14 -21.33 0.41
N GLY A 270 -2.32 -20.49 -0.23
CA GLY A 270 -2.43 -19.03 -0.13
C GLY A 270 -3.72 -18.45 -0.74
N VAL A 271 -4.20 -19.01 -1.85
CA VAL A 271 -5.47 -18.59 -2.48
C VAL A 271 -6.66 -19.07 -1.65
N THR A 272 -6.61 -20.28 -1.12
CA THR A 272 -7.66 -20.84 -0.24
C THR A 272 -7.81 -20.03 1.04
N LEU A 273 -6.71 -19.63 1.68
CA LEU A 273 -6.74 -18.74 2.85
C LEU A 273 -7.38 -17.39 2.54
N LEU A 274 -7.01 -16.81 1.39
CA LEU A 274 -7.60 -15.54 0.95
C LEU A 274 -9.11 -15.71 0.69
N LEU A 275 -9.53 -16.84 0.12
CA LEU A 275 -10.95 -17.13 -0.09
C LEU A 275 -11.69 -17.25 1.23
N GLU A 276 -11.21 -18.07 2.17
CA GLU A 276 -11.81 -18.22 3.49
C GLU A 276 -11.96 -16.90 4.23
N GLN A 277 -10.96 -16.00 4.11
CA GLN A 277 -11.03 -14.66 4.68
C GLN A 277 -12.08 -13.77 4.00
N VAL A 278 -12.22 -13.86 2.68
CA VAL A 278 -13.12 -13.02 1.89
C VAL A 278 -14.58 -13.49 1.98
N SER A 279 -14.81 -14.80 2.02
CA SER A 279 -16.15 -15.39 2.10
C SER A 279 -16.61 -15.69 3.53
N GLU A 280 -15.72 -15.57 4.52
CA GLU A 280 -15.96 -15.94 5.92
C GLU A 280 -16.35 -17.43 6.07
N THR A 281 -15.84 -18.30 5.19
CA THR A 281 -16.15 -19.75 5.22
C THR A 281 -15.11 -20.58 5.97
N GLY A 282 -14.07 -19.95 6.50
CA GLY A 282 -13.05 -20.60 7.35
C GLY A 282 -13.40 -20.60 8.84
N LEU A 283 -14.62 -20.21 9.21
CA LEU A 283 -15.09 -20.15 10.59
C LEU A 283 -15.21 -21.56 11.17
N THR A 284 -14.86 -21.71 12.46
CA THR A 284 -15.11 -22.95 13.18
C THR A 284 -16.60 -23.12 13.48
N GLU A 285 -17.04 -24.34 13.81
CA GLU A 285 -18.44 -24.57 14.22
C GLU A 285 -18.82 -23.72 15.43
N TYR A 286 -17.88 -23.52 16.36
CA TYR A 286 -18.03 -22.62 17.51
C TYR A 286 -18.24 -21.17 17.05
N ASP A 287 -17.38 -20.65 16.17
CA ASP A 287 -17.50 -19.27 15.68
C ASP A 287 -18.84 -19.05 14.94
N VAL A 288 -19.27 -20.02 14.13
CA VAL A 288 -20.56 -19.93 13.43
C VAL A 288 -21.72 -19.92 14.42
N ARG A 289 -21.67 -20.75 15.47
CA ARG A 289 -22.69 -20.78 16.52
C ARG A 289 -22.77 -19.46 17.26
N GLU A 290 -21.65 -18.97 17.81
CA GLU A 290 -21.61 -17.69 18.55
C GLU A 290 -22.09 -16.54 17.68
N ARG A 291 -21.65 -16.50 16.42
CA ARG A 291 -22.10 -15.46 15.49
C ARG A 291 -23.60 -15.52 15.19
N THR A 292 -24.16 -16.73 15.14
CA THR A 292 -25.61 -16.93 14.97
C THR A 292 -26.37 -16.41 16.19
N LEU A 293 -25.89 -16.68 17.40
CA LEU A 293 -26.48 -16.18 18.64
C LEU A 293 -26.45 -14.66 18.71
N ASP A 294 -25.32 -14.02 18.37
CA ASP A 294 -25.19 -12.57 18.28
C ASP A 294 -26.23 -11.96 17.33
N LEU A 295 -26.38 -12.53 16.14
CA LEU A 295 -27.32 -12.05 15.13
C LEU A 295 -28.79 -12.23 15.57
N ILE A 296 -29.11 -13.33 16.26
CA ILE A 296 -30.46 -13.53 16.84
C ILE A 296 -30.79 -12.41 17.83
N MET A 297 -29.83 -12.05 18.69
CA MET A 297 -30.00 -10.97 19.65
C MET A 297 -30.10 -9.60 18.96
N GLU A 298 -29.22 -9.31 18.01
CA GLU A 298 -29.21 -8.05 17.24
C GLU A 298 -30.54 -7.80 16.52
N HIS A 299 -31.13 -8.86 15.95
CA HIS A 299 -32.41 -8.79 15.26
C HIS A 299 -33.64 -8.94 16.17
N GLY A 300 -33.46 -9.06 17.49
CA GLY A 300 -34.56 -9.18 18.45
C GLY A 300 -35.41 -10.45 18.30
N LEU A 301 -34.83 -11.54 17.78
CA LEU A 301 -35.54 -12.77 17.46
C LEU A 301 -35.59 -13.79 18.62
N ASN A 302 -35.20 -13.38 19.83
CA ASN A 302 -35.07 -14.24 21.01
C ASN A 302 -36.28 -15.15 21.24
N ASN A 303 -37.50 -14.62 21.12
CA ASN A 303 -38.72 -15.38 21.33
C ASN A 303 -38.90 -16.54 20.33
N ARG A 304 -38.37 -16.41 19.11
CA ARG A 304 -38.45 -17.45 18.06
C ARG A 304 -37.43 -18.57 18.25
N PHE A 305 -36.45 -18.35 19.13
CA PHE A 305 -35.37 -19.28 19.46
C PHE A 305 -35.35 -19.66 20.95
N ALA A 306 -36.36 -19.30 21.73
CA ALA A 306 -36.35 -19.44 23.19
C ALA A 306 -36.04 -20.87 23.66
N ASP A 307 -36.51 -21.89 22.94
CA ASP A 307 -36.23 -23.30 23.27
C ASP A 307 -34.75 -23.66 23.07
N LEU A 308 -34.14 -23.21 21.96
CA LEU A 308 -32.75 -23.49 21.62
C LEU A 308 -31.77 -22.62 22.42
N LEU A 309 -32.15 -21.39 22.76
CA LEU A 309 -31.32 -20.51 23.60
C LEU A 309 -31.23 -21.02 25.04
N ARG A 310 -32.30 -21.67 25.53
CA ARG A 310 -32.31 -22.31 26.86
C ARG A 310 -31.35 -23.49 26.95
N THR A 311 -31.18 -24.25 25.87
CA THR A 311 -30.24 -25.39 25.81
C THR A 311 -28.82 -24.95 25.44
N ALA A 312 -28.67 -23.89 24.65
CA ALA A 312 -27.36 -23.36 24.24
C ALA A 312 -26.60 -22.65 25.38
N ARG A 313 -27.30 -22.02 26.33
CA ARG A 313 -26.72 -21.54 27.59
C ARG A 313 -26.69 -22.68 28.60
N ALA A 314 -25.68 -23.55 28.52
CA ALA A 314 -25.28 -24.29 29.72
C ALA A 314 -24.76 -23.27 30.76
N PRO A 315 -25.07 -23.45 32.06
CA PRO A 315 -24.59 -22.55 33.11
C PRO A 315 -23.06 -22.56 33.15
N ASP A 316 -22.46 -21.41 33.44
CA ASP A 316 -21.03 -21.32 33.77
C ASP A 316 -20.70 -22.37 34.85
N PRO A 317 -19.64 -23.18 34.68
CA PRO A 317 -19.20 -24.13 35.72
C PRO A 317 -18.76 -23.43 37.02
N GLU A 318 -18.64 -22.09 37.03
CA GLU A 318 -18.29 -21.32 38.23
C GLU A 318 -19.48 -20.99 39.14
N THR A 319 -20.74 -21.15 38.67
CA THR A 319 -21.92 -20.78 39.47
C THR A 319 -22.45 -21.89 40.39
N GLU A 320 -21.97 -23.13 40.27
CA GLU A 320 -22.34 -24.23 41.20
C GLU A 320 -21.24 -24.60 42.22
N ALA A 321 -20.08 -23.95 42.18
CA ALA A 321 -19.03 -24.08 43.19
C ALA A 321 -19.20 -23.13 44.39
N GLY A 322 -20.40 -22.56 44.57
CA GLY A 322 -20.76 -21.66 45.68
C GLY A 322 -21.27 -22.37 46.94
N GLY A 323 -20.87 -23.62 47.18
CA GLY A 323 -21.06 -24.27 48.48
C GLY A 323 -19.96 -23.82 49.45
N PRO A 324 -20.25 -23.47 50.72
CA PRO A 324 -19.22 -23.05 51.65
C PRO A 324 -18.23 -24.21 51.88
N LEU A 325 -16.96 -23.99 51.53
CA LEU A 325 -15.84 -24.83 51.95
C LEU A 325 -15.68 -24.71 53.48
N THR A 326 -16.38 -25.54 54.24
CA THR A 326 -15.98 -25.88 55.61
C THR A 326 -14.73 -26.74 55.52
N ILE A 327 -13.58 -26.11 55.75
CA ILE A 327 -12.33 -26.82 56.02
C ILE A 327 -12.37 -27.19 57.50
N GLU A 328 -12.71 -28.44 57.80
CA GLU A 328 -12.43 -29.04 59.11
C GLU A 328 -10.94 -29.39 59.15
N PHE A 329 -10.22 -28.78 60.08
CA PHE A 329 -8.86 -29.18 60.44
C PHE A 329 -8.96 -30.25 61.53
N GLU A 330 -8.54 -31.47 61.19
CA GLU A 330 -8.02 -32.46 62.16
C GLU A 330 -6.51 -32.66 61.94
#